data_AF-A0A354DJW7-F1
#
_entry.id   AF-A0A354DJW7-F1
#
_cell.length_a   1.000
_cell.length_b   1.000
_cell.length_c   1.000
_cell.angle_alpha   90.00
_cell.angle_beta   90.00
_cell.angle_gamma   90.00
#
_symmetry.space_group_name_H-M   'P 1'
#
loop_
_entity.id
_entity.type
_entity.pdbx_description
1 polymer ?
#
loop_
_entity_poly.entity_id
_entity_poly.type
_entity_poly.pdbx_seq_one_letter_code
_entity_poly.pdbx_strand_id
1 'polypeptide(L)'
;MPKLKREDWYHIAQKVNWTFSYVSHEEVFPKEIVGETQVPIEAWEEWDEPYKMTYREYVDIQRDKDGGAYAVKSALSKAKITNKLGDGWNNILKMHYGALAVLEWHAGIAEARMARFGLDSAWRNTAVFGSLDEVRHGQMQLYFPHELVREDIQFDWAHKAMHTEEWVSVAARATFDDMFSATNAIDVAVGLPYAFETGFTNLQFLGMAADAMNV
;
A
#
# COMPACT_ATOMS: atom_id res chain seq x y z
N MET A 1 -31.59 8.32 -11.80
CA MET A 1 -31.25 9.71 -11.40
C MET A 1 -30.00 10.12 -12.17
N PRO A 2 -29.98 11.32 -12.77
CA PRO A 2 -28.74 11.83 -13.37
C PRO A 2 -27.66 11.95 -12.28
N LYS A 3 -26.44 11.50 -12.58
CA LYS A 3 -25.27 11.64 -11.71
C LYS A 3 -24.49 12.88 -12.15
N LEU A 4 -24.07 13.72 -11.21
CA LEU A 4 -23.13 14.81 -11.49
C LEU A 4 -21.80 14.24 -12.00
N LYS A 5 -21.13 14.94 -12.92
CA LYS A 5 -19.77 14.55 -13.29
C LYS A 5 -18.83 14.83 -12.13
N ARG A 6 -17.79 14.01 -11.96
CA ARG A 6 -16.83 14.15 -10.86
C ARG A 6 -16.22 15.56 -10.81
N GLU A 7 -15.83 16.10 -11.97
CA GLU A 7 -15.26 17.45 -12.11
C GLU A 7 -16.13 18.56 -11.52
N ASP A 8 -17.46 18.39 -11.53
CA ASP A 8 -18.41 19.41 -11.05
C ASP A 8 -18.43 19.54 -9.52
N TRP A 9 -17.99 18.53 -8.76
CA TRP A 9 -18.13 18.50 -7.30
C TRP A 9 -16.90 18.03 -6.51
N TYR A 10 -15.87 17.49 -7.16
CA TYR A 10 -14.72 16.88 -6.49
C TYR A 10 -14.01 17.81 -5.50
N HIS A 11 -13.83 19.09 -5.89
CA HIS A 11 -13.19 20.11 -5.08
C HIS A 11 -13.84 20.31 -3.69
N ILE A 12 -15.15 20.11 -3.58
CA ILE A 12 -15.90 20.24 -2.32
C ILE A 12 -15.54 19.13 -1.33
N ALA A 13 -15.25 17.93 -1.83
CA ALA A 13 -14.86 16.78 -1.00
C ALA A 13 -13.35 16.77 -0.69
N GLN A 14 -12.55 17.48 -1.49
CA GLN A 14 -11.09 17.43 -1.47
C GLN A 14 -10.46 18.52 -0.60
N LYS A 15 -11.05 19.72 -0.53
CA LYS A 15 -10.50 20.89 0.18
C LYS A 15 -11.31 21.22 1.44
N VAL A 16 -10.99 20.53 2.53
CA VAL A 16 -11.73 20.55 3.81
C VAL A 16 -10.85 20.95 5.01
N ASN A 17 -9.71 21.59 4.80
CA ASN A 17 -8.94 22.19 5.89
C ASN A 17 -9.75 23.30 6.59
N TRP A 18 -9.48 23.53 7.88
CA TRP A 18 -10.09 24.62 8.65
C TRP A 18 -9.10 25.20 9.66
N THR A 19 -9.34 26.44 10.09
CA THR A 19 -8.54 27.08 11.15
C THR A 19 -9.00 26.61 12.53
N PHE A 20 -8.10 26.04 13.31
CA PHE A 20 -8.39 25.58 14.67
C PHE A 20 -8.57 26.76 15.63
N SER A 21 -9.54 26.66 16.55
CA SER A 21 -9.83 27.68 17.56
C SER A 21 -9.61 27.23 19.00
N TYR A 22 -9.57 25.91 19.25
CA TYR A 22 -9.48 25.33 20.60
C TYR A 22 -8.13 24.67 20.90
N VAL A 23 -7.32 24.46 19.86
CA VAL A 23 -5.97 23.88 19.89
C VAL A 23 -5.14 24.58 18.84
N SER A 24 -3.82 24.64 19.03
CA SER A 24 -2.91 25.22 18.04
C SER A 24 -2.76 24.29 16.82
N HIS A 25 -2.27 24.83 15.70
CA HIS A 25 -1.99 24.03 14.52
C HIS A 25 -0.94 22.96 14.82
N GLU A 26 0.09 23.32 15.59
CA GLU A 26 1.19 22.43 16.00
C GLU A 26 0.72 21.31 16.93
N GLU A 27 -0.29 21.53 17.77
CA GLU A 27 -0.89 20.46 18.58
C GLU A 27 -1.65 19.44 17.71
N VAL A 28 -2.28 19.89 16.61
CA VAL A 28 -3.00 19.01 15.67
C VAL A 28 -2.06 18.33 14.68
N PHE A 29 -0.97 19.02 14.31
CA PHE A 29 0.04 18.63 13.33
C PHE A 29 1.44 18.79 13.96
N PRO A 30 1.85 17.88 14.86
CA PRO A 30 3.15 17.97 15.54
C PRO A 30 4.30 17.83 14.55
N LYS A 31 5.33 18.68 14.69
CA LYS A 31 6.46 18.75 13.74
C LYS A 31 7.19 17.42 13.58
N GLU A 32 7.34 16.68 14.67
CA GLU A 32 8.01 15.37 14.70
C GLU A 32 7.23 14.28 13.96
N ILE A 33 5.92 14.45 13.77
CA ILE A 33 5.07 13.50 13.04
C ILE A 33 4.84 13.95 11.60
N VAL A 34 4.70 15.25 11.36
CA VAL A 34 4.49 15.83 10.02
C VAL A 34 5.78 15.84 9.21
N GLY A 35 6.88 16.25 9.84
CA GLY A 35 8.17 16.50 9.19
C GLY A 35 8.52 17.98 9.16
N GLU A 36 9.81 18.27 9.14
CA GLU A 36 10.28 19.64 8.90
C GLU A 36 10.16 19.97 7.41
N THR A 37 9.61 21.15 7.11
CA THR A 37 9.48 21.64 5.74
C THR A 37 9.89 23.09 5.64
N GLN A 38 10.52 23.43 4.51
CA GLN A 38 10.80 24.82 4.12
C GLN A 38 9.64 25.44 3.33
N VAL A 39 8.62 24.63 2.99
CA VAL A 39 7.41 25.08 2.29
C VAL A 39 6.47 25.73 3.30
N PRO A 40 6.05 27.00 3.08
CA PRO A 40 5.07 27.68 3.92
C PRO A 40 3.78 26.87 4.02
N ILE A 41 3.10 26.90 5.18
CA ILE A 41 1.89 26.10 5.41
C ILE A 41 0.81 26.39 4.38
N GLU A 42 0.69 27.65 3.97
CA GLU A 42 -0.29 28.14 3.01
C GLU A 42 -0.04 27.57 1.60
N ALA A 43 1.22 27.30 1.26
CA ALA A 43 1.57 26.73 -0.05
C ALA A 43 1.13 25.25 -0.17
N TRP A 44 0.89 24.55 0.95
CA TRP A 44 0.33 23.20 0.91
C TRP A 44 -1.13 23.19 0.44
N GLU A 45 -1.86 24.30 0.58
CA GLU A 45 -3.24 24.40 0.07
C GLU A 45 -3.32 24.22 -1.46
N GLU A 46 -2.21 24.41 -2.17
CA GLU A 46 -2.10 24.20 -3.61
C GLU A 46 -1.88 22.73 -4.00
N TRP A 47 -1.77 21.81 -3.03
CA TRP A 47 -1.60 20.39 -3.31
C TRP A 47 -2.76 19.84 -4.16
N ASP A 48 -2.46 19.21 -5.29
CA ASP A 48 -3.44 18.60 -6.17
C ASP A 48 -2.92 17.27 -6.73
N GLU A 49 -3.61 16.17 -6.40
CA GLU A 49 -3.25 14.87 -6.93
C GLU A 49 -3.63 14.76 -8.43
N PRO A 50 -2.72 14.25 -9.28
CA PRO A 50 -2.99 14.11 -10.71
C PRO A 50 -4.03 13.01 -11.00
N TYR A 51 -4.09 11.98 -10.15
CA TYR A 51 -4.99 10.84 -10.31
C TYR A 51 -6.12 10.88 -9.27
N LYS A 52 -7.24 11.47 -9.67
CA LYS A 52 -8.40 11.71 -8.80
C LYS A 52 -9.26 10.45 -8.66
N MET A 53 -9.72 10.19 -7.43
CA MET A 53 -10.55 9.02 -7.09
C MET A 53 -11.62 9.41 -6.06
N THR A 54 -12.85 8.96 -6.27
CA THR A 54 -13.92 9.11 -5.27
C THR A 54 -14.19 7.79 -4.59
N TYR A 55 -14.73 7.82 -3.36
CA TYR A 55 -15.02 6.60 -2.61
C TYR A 55 -15.91 5.60 -3.37
N ARG A 56 -16.94 6.10 -4.08
CA ARG A 56 -17.84 5.24 -4.86
C ARG A 56 -17.10 4.56 -6.02
N GLU A 57 -16.23 5.29 -6.72
CA GLU A 57 -15.42 4.71 -7.79
C GLU A 57 -14.45 3.68 -7.21
N TYR A 58 -13.79 4.01 -6.09
CA TYR A 58 -12.84 3.14 -5.42
C TYR A 58 -13.49 1.78 -5.05
N VAL A 59 -14.59 1.77 -4.31
CA VAL A 59 -15.20 0.50 -3.88
C VAL A 59 -15.76 -0.33 -5.03
N ASP A 60 -16.23 0.31 -6.10
CA ASP A 60 -16.75 -0.38 -7.29
C ASP A 60 -15.61 -1.05 -8.07
N ILE A 61 -14.53 -0.30 -8.33
CA ILE A 61 -13.34 -0.80 -9.04
C ILE A 61 -12.64 -1.89 -8.24
N GLN A 62 -12.41 -1.68 -6.95
CA GLN A 62 -11.67 -2.62 -6.10
C GLN A 62 -12.45 -3.92 -5.89
N ARG A 63 -13.79 -3.84 -5.80
CA ARG A 63 -14.65 -5.02 -5.78
C ARG A 63 -14.47 -5.88 -7.03
N ASP A 64 -14.46 -5.27 -8.21
CA ASP A 64 -14.31 -6.00 -9.48
C ASP A 64 -12.91 -6.62 -9.61
N LYS A 65 -11.86 -5.89 -9.18
CA LYS A 65 -10.49 -6.42 -9.13
C LYS A 65 -10.40 -7.70 -8.28
N ASP A 66 -10.97 -7.69 -7.08
CA ASP A 66 -10.96 -8.87 -6.20
C ASP A 66 -11.89 -9.98 -6.72
N GLY A 67 -13.05 -9.62 -7.28
CA GLY A 67 -13.92 -10.57 -7.96
C GLY A 67 -13.18 -11.38 -9.03
N GLY A 68 -12.35 -10.73 -9.83
CA GLY A 68 -11.50 -11.39 -10.83
C GLY A 68 -10.38 -12.23 -10.21
N ALA A 69 -9.55 -11.63 -9.36
CA ALA A 69 -8.36 -12.30 -8.81
C ALA A 69 -8.71 -13.58 -8.03
N TYR A 70 -9.70 -13.51 -7.16
CA TYR A 70 -10.12 -14.66 -6.35
C TYR A 70 -10.87 -15.72 -7.18
N ALA A 71 -11.60 -15.32 -8.23
CA ALA A 71 -12.20 -16.27 -9.16
C ALA A 71 -11.15 -17.07 -9.93
N VAL A 72 -10.10 -16.41 -10.44
CA VAL A 72 -8.98 -17.09 -11.12
C VAL A 72 -8.29 -18.08 -10.18
N LYS A 73 -7.95 -17.66 -8.96
CA LYS A 73 -7.37 -18.55 -7.94
C LYS A 73 -8.27 -19.77 -7.70
N SER A 74 -9.58 -19.56 -7.51
CA SER A 74 -10.54 -20.64 -7.25
C SER A 74 -10.61 -21.63 -8.42
N ALA A 75 -10.68 -21.13 -9.66
CA ALA A 75 -10.72 -21.96 -10.86
C ALA A 75 -9.47 -22.83 -11.03
N LEU A 76 -8.31 -22.32 -10.59
CA LEU A 76 -7.02 -23.00 -10.69
C LEU A 76 -6.63 -23.82 -9.44
N SER A 77 -7.44 -23.80 -8.37
CA SER A 77 -7.12 -24.46 -7.08
C SER A 77 -6.77 -25.95 -7.18
N LYS A 78 -7.34 -26.67 -8.17
CA LYS A 78 -7.07 -28.11 -8.40
C LYS A 78 -5.97 -28.37 -9.44
N ALA A 79 -5.42 -27.33 -10.04
CA ALA A 79 -4.40 -27.46 -11.09
C ALA A 79 -3.04 -27.91 -10.55
N LYS A 80 -2.82 -27.81 -9.22
CA LYS A 80 -1.58 -28.17 -8.53
C LYS A 80 -0.36 -27.49 -9.15
N ILE A 81 -0.45 -26.16 -9.33
CA ILE A 81 0.51 -25.36 -10.11
C ILE A 81 1.91 -25.47 -9.52
N THR A 82 2.06 -25.31 -8.20
CA THR A 82 3.32 -25.48 -7.45
C THR A 82 4.05 -26.79 -7.74
N ASN A 83 3.34 -27.90 -7.92
CA ASN A 83 3.94 -29.20 -8.24
C ASN A 83 4.47 -29.31 -9.68
N LYS A 84 4.08 -28.38 -10.55
CA LYS A 84 4.49 -28.33 -11.96
C LYS A 84 5.54 -27.25 -12.22
N LEU A 85 5.68 -26.30 -11.30
CA LEU A 85 6.68 -25.24 -11.36
C LEU A 85 8.06 -25.82 -11.07
N GLY A 86 9.09 -25.31 -11.75
CA GLY A 86 10.47 -25.61 -11.40
C GLY A 86 10.83 -25.03 -10.02
N ASP A 87 11.79 -25.66 -9.34
CA ASP A 87 12.23 -25.26 -7.99
C ASP A 87 12.59 -23.78 -7.88
N GLY A 88 13.18 -23.20 -8.93
CA GLY A 88 13.50 -21.78 -9.00
C GLY A 88 12.27 -20.88 -8.82
N TRP A 89 11.17 -21.15 -9.53
CA TRP A 89 9.96 -20.34 -9.42
C TRP A 89 9.22 -20.57 -8.11
N ASN A 90 9.21 -21.81 -7.60
CA ASN A 90 8.68 -22.09 -6.27
C ASN A 90 9.43 -21.31 -5.18
N ASN A 91 10.75 -21.20 -5.28
CA ASN A 91 11.55 -20.40 -4.35
C ASN A 91 11.31 -18.90 -4.49
N ILE A 92 11.09 -18.40 -5.72
CA ILE A 92 10.68 -17.00 -5.95
C ILE A 92 9.35 -16.71 -5.26
N LEU A 93 8.34 -17.59 -5.38
CA LEU A 93 7.05 -17.41 -4.71
C LEU A 93 7.20 -17.36 -3.18
N LYS A 94 7.98 -18.28 -2.60
CA LYS A 94 8.24 -18.32 -1.14
C LYS A 94 8.94 -17.03 -0.68
N MET A 95 9.96 -16.59 -1.41
CA MET A 95 10.69 -15.36 -1.10
C MET A 95 9.79 -14.13 -1.24
N HIS A 96 8.99 -14.04 -2.31
CA HIS A 96 8.08 -12.94 -2.55
C HIS A 96 7.06 -12.79 -1.41
N TYR A 97 6.34 -13.86 -1.08
CA TYR A 97 5.34 -13.81 -0.03
C TYR A 97 5.96 -13.60 1.36
N GLY A 98 7.10 -14.24 1.65
CA GLY A 98 7.80 -14.04 2.92
C GLY A 98 8.35 -12.62 3.09
N ALA A 99 8.84 -12.02 2.01
CA ALA A 99 9.37 -10.66 2.05
C ALA A 99 8.25 -9.61 2.09
N LEU A 100 7.14 -9.78 1.37
CA LEU A 100 6.21 -8.66 1.14
C LEU A 100 4.89 -8.74 1.91
N ALA A 101 4.29 -9.92 2.13
CA ALA A 101 2.89 -9.99 2.54
C ALA A 101 2.56 -9.21 3.84
N VAL A 102 3.41 -9.32 4.86
CA VAL A 102 3.25 -8.56 6.12
C VAL A 102 3.72 -7.10 5.97
N LEU A 103 4.71 -6.83 5.12
CA LEU A 103 5.20 -5.47 4.89
C LEU A 103 4.18 -4.60 4.15
N GLU A 104 3.40 -5.18 3.24
CA GLU A 104 2.34 -4.47 2.53
C GLU A 104 1.27 -4.04 3.51
N TRP A 105 0.88 -4.92 4.44
CA TRP A 105 0.02 -4.50 5.56
C TRP A 105 0.67 -3.39 6.42
N HIS A 106 1.98 -3.46 6.64
CA HIS A 106 2.73 -2.42 7.36
C HIS A 106 2.76 -1.07 6.62
N ALA A 107 2.86 -1.08 5.28
CA ALA A 107 2.76 0.11 4.43
C ALA A 107 1.40 0.82 4.61
N GLY A 108 0.32 0.07 4.88
CA GLY A 108 -0.98 0.64 5.23
C GLY A 108 -0.96 1.54 6.46
N ILE A 109 -0.03 1.32 7.40
CA ILE A 109 0.20 2.21 8.56
C ILE A 109 0.96 3.49 8.14
N ALA A 110 1.87 3.39 7.19
CA ALA A 110 2.57 4.54 6.61
C ALA A 110 1.57 5.47 5.89
N GLU A 111 0.72 4.88 5.05
CA GLU A 111 -0.38 5.58 4.39
C GLU A 111 -1.35 6.19 5.41
N ALA A 112 -1.71 5.47 6.48
CA ALA A 112 -2.55 6.01 7.54
C ALA A 112 -1.90 7.22 8.26
N ARG A 113 -0.57 7.26 8.38
CA ARG A 113 0.16 8.42 8.90
C ARG A 113 -0.02 9.62 7.98
N MET A 114 0.17 9.45 6.68
CA MET A 114 -0.10 10.51 5.69
C MET A 114 -1.57 10.94 5.70
N ALA A 115 -2.50 9.99 5.81
CA ALA A 115 -3.93 10.26 5.90
C ALA A 115 -4.31 11.10 7.14
N ARG A 116 -3.56 11.00 8.23
CA ARG A 116 -3.78 11.83 9.43
C ARG A 116 -3.02 13.15 9.40
N PHE A 117 -1.76 13.13 8.96
CA PHE A 117 -0.81 14.23 9.18
C PHE A 117 -0.38 14.95 7.90
N GLY A 118 -0.89 14.57 6.73
CA GLY A 118 -0.72 15.33 5.50
C GLY A 118 -1.29 16.75 5.66
N LEU A 119 -0.51 17.75 5.24
CA LEU A 119 -0.81 19.17 5.51
C LEU A 119 -2.02 19.70 4.71
N ASP A 120 -2.36 19.08 3.60
CA ASP A 120 -3.56 19.38 2.82
C ASP A 120 -4.55 18.21 2.82
N SER A 121 -5.85 18.52 2.83
CA SER A 121 -6.89 17.50 2.85
C SER A 121 -6.94 16.65 1.58
N ALA A 122 -6.52 17.18 0.43
CA ALA A 122 -6.43 16.41 -0.82
C ALA A 122 -5.41 15.27 -0.71
N TRP A 123 -4.25 15.59 -0.13
CA TRP A 123 -3.23 14.59 0.19
C TRP A 123 -3.77 13.55 1.17
N ARG A 124 -4.39 13.99 2.26
CA ARG A 124 -4.95 13.07 3.27
C ARG A 124 -5.99 12.13 2.66
N ASN A 125 -6.87 12.64 1.79
CA ASN A 125 -7.87 11.82 1.10
C ASN A 125 -7.22 10.77 0.18
N THR A 126 -6.17 11.14 -0.54
CA THR A 126 -5.41 10.21 -1.40
C THR A 126 -4.79 9.08 -0.57
N ALA A 127 -4.16 9.44 0.55
CA ALA A 127 -3.52 8.47 1.45
C ALA A 127 -4.52 7.53 2.15
N VAL A 128 -5.79 7.94 2.32
CA VAL A 128 -6.84 7.01 2.78
C VAL A 128 -7.03 5.87 1.77
N PHE A 129 -7.02 6.16 0.46
CA PHE A 129 -7.12 5.11 -0.56
C PHE A 129 -5.86 4.25 -0.60
N GLY A 130 -4.67 4.85 -0.47
CA GLY A 130 -3.42 4.11 -0.32
C GLY A 130 -3.48 3.12 0.86
N SER A 131 -3.93 3.59 2.03
CA SER A 131 -4.06 2.72 3.21
C SER A 131 -5.02 1.54 2.99
N LEU A 132 -6.12 1.75 2.25
CA LEU A 132 -7.04 0.67 1.88
C LEU A 132 -6.43 -0.28 0.85
N ASP A 133 -5.66 0.23 -0.10
CA ASP A 133 -4.92 -0.58 -1.09
C ASP A 133 -3.90 -1.49 -0.40
N GLU A 134 -3.18 -0.97 0.60
CA GLU A 134 -2.19 -1.75 1.33
C GLU A 134 -2.79 -2.81 2.26
N VAL A 135 -3.98 -2.55 2.83
CA VAL A 135 -4.75 -3.60 3.50
C VAL A 135 -5.13 -4.71 2.52
N ARG A 136 -5.56 -4.36 1.31
CA ARG A 136 -5.90 -5.33 0.26
C ARG A 136 -4.66 -6.12 -0.17
N HIS A 137 -3.52 -5.47 -0.40
CA HIS A 137 -2.27 -6.10 -0.79
C HIS A 137 -1.82 -7.12 0.26
N GLY A 138 -1.75 -6.73 1.54
CA GLY A 138 -1.35 -7.63 2.62
C GLY A 138 -2.30 -8.81 2.79
N GLN A 139 -3.62 -8.57 2.80
CA GLN A 139 -4.61 -9.65 2.94
C GLN A 139 -4.57 -10.63 1.77
N MET A 140 -4.47 -10.13 0.54
CA MET A 140 -4.36 -10.96 -0.65
C MET A 140 -3.09 -11.81 -0.64
N GLN A 141 -1.95 -11.19 -0.31
CA GLN A 141 -0.65 -11.86 -0.27
C GLN A 141 -0.48 -12.80 0.92
N LEU A 142 -1.36 -12.77 1.91
CA LEU A 142 -1.50 -13.83 2.92
C LEU A 142 -2.47 -14.93 2.48
N TYR A 143 -3.59 -14.57 1.87
CA TYR A 143 -4.63 -15.54 1.46
C TYR A 143 -4.15 -16.49 0.35
N PHE A 144 -3.41 -15.97 -0.63
CA PHE A 144 -2.94 -16.76 -1.77
C PHE A 144 -1.98 -17.90 -1.38
N PRO A 145 -0.88 -17.65 -0.64
CA PRO A 145 0.04 -18.72 -0.23
C PRO A 145 -0.48 -19.59 0.92
N HIS A 146 -1.52 -19.17 1.64
CA HIS A 146 -2.02 -19.92 2.81
C HIS A 146 -2.41 -21.37 2.47
N GLU A 147 -2.94 -21.64 1.28
CA GLU A 147 -3.28 -23.02 0.88
C GLU A 147 -2.04 -23.90 0.67
N LEU A 148 -0.90 -23.29 0.34
CA LEU A 148 0.35 -23.97 0.00
C LEU A 148 1.13 -24.39 1.24
N VAL A 149 0.79 -23.89 2.43
CA VAL A 149 1.40 -24.29 3.71
C VAL A 149 1.32 -25.80 3.95
N ARG A 150 0.26 -26.45 3.43
CA ARG A 150 0.08 -27.91 3.53
C ARG A 150 0.98 -28.70 2.59
N GLU A 151 1.48 -28.05 1.53
CA GLU A 151 2.36 -28.66 0.54
C GLU A 151 3.83 -28.47 0.93
N ASP A 152 4.18 -27.27 1.40
CA ASP A 152 5.51 -26.93 1.86
C ASP A 152 5.43 -25.93 3.03
N ILE A 153 6.03 -26.30 4.17
CA ILE A 153 6.05 -25.49 5.38
C ILE A 153 6.76 -24.15 5.18
N GLN A 154 7.62 -23.99 4.17
CA GLN A 154 8.25 -22.72 3.87
C GLN A 154 7.23 -21.63 3.49
N PHE A 155 6.03 -21.98 3.00
CA PHE A 155 4.98 -20.97 2.79
C PHE A 155 4.41 -20.38 4.09
N ASP A 156 4.63 -21.00 5.26
CA ASP A 156 4.33 -20.38 6.57
C ASP A 156 5.10 -19.06 6.75
N TRP A 157 6.23 -18.92 6.07
CA TRP A 157 7.05 -17.71 6.11
C TRP A 157 6.37 -16.49 5.48
N ALA A 158 5.32 -16.67 4.67
CA ALA A 158 4.48 -15.57 4.20
C ALA A 158 3.94 -14.71 5.36
N HIS A 159 3.62 -15.34 6.49
CA HIS A 159 3.23 -14.63 7.71
C HIS A 159 4.40 -14.55 8.71
N LYS A 160 5.15 -15.64 8.87
CA LYS A 160 6.16 -15.76 9.93
C LYS A 160 7.38 -14.86 9.73
N ALA A 161 7.84 -14.61 8.50
CA ALA A 161 9.15 -14.01 8.22
C ALA A 161 9.40 -12.71 9.00
N MET A 162 8.47 -11.76 8.91
CA MET A 162 8.58 -10.45 9.60
C MET A 162 8.50 -10.55 11.13
N HIS A 163 8.21 -11.73 11.69
CA HIS A 163 8.25 -12.03 13.12
C HIS A 163 9.46 -12.89 13.52
N THR A 164 10.50 -12.93 12.69
CA THR A 164 11.75 -13.65 12.98
C THR A 164 12.96 -12.71 12.95
N GLU A 165 14.06 -13.17 13.57
CA GLU A 165 15.39 -12.56 13.46
C GLU A 165 16.23 -13.19 12.34
N GLU A 166 15.57 -13.77 11.33
CA GLU A 166 16.25 -14.17 10.10
C GLU A 166 16.79 -12.92 9.40
N TRP A 167 18.01 -12.98 8.87
CA TRP A 167 18.77 -11.78 8.50
C TRP A 167 18.13 -10.98 7.36
N VAL A 168 17.46 -11.62 6.39
CA VAL A 168 16.71 -10.92 5.33
C VAL A 168 15.51 -10.22 5.94
N SER A 169 14.82 -10.86 6.88
CA SER A 169 13.68 -10.26 7.58
C SER A 169 14.09 -9.06 8.43
N VAL A 170 15.26 -9.12 9.09
CA VAL A 170 15.84 -7.98 9.81
C VAL A 170 16.20 -6.85 8.85
N ALA A 171 16.84 -7.16 7.72
CA ALA A 171 17.20 -6.15 6.72
C ALA A 171 15.95 -5.48 6.10
N ALA A 172 14.91 -6.27 5.84
CA ALA A 172 13.63 -5.78 5.36
C ALA A 172 12.99 -4.83 6.38
N ARG A 173 12.79 -5.28 7.63
CA ARG A 173 12.25 -4.40 8.68
C ARG A 173 13.10 -3.16 8.90
N ALA A 174 14.42 -3.26 8.93
CA ALA A 174 15.28 -2.09 9.06
C ALA A 174 15.07 -1.07 7.93
N THR A 175 14.86 -1.53 6.70
CA THR A 175 14.60 -0.66 5.55
C THR A 175 13.20 -0.04 5.61
N PHE A 176 12.18 -0.85 5.89
CA PHE A 176 10.79 -0.41 5.83
C PHE A 176 10.31 0.28 7.10
N ASP A 177 10.81 -0.08 8.27
CA ASP A 177 10.52 0.67 9.50
C ASP A 177 11.04 2.11 9.36
N ASP A 178 12.25 2.30 8.80
CA ASP A 178 12.82 3.61 8.50
C ASP A 178 11.97 4.40 7.50
N MET A 179 11.51 3.73 6.43
CA MET A 179 10.70 4.36 5.38
C MET A 179 9.24 4.63 5.79
N PHE A 180 8.65 3.82 6.67
CA PHE A 180 7.21 3.80 6.94
C PHE A 180 6.85 4.37 8.32
N SER A 181 7.47 3.83 9.37
CA SER A 181 6.94 3.94 10.74
C SER A 181 7.80 4.78 11.67
N ALA A 182 9.11 4.78 11.45
CA ALA A 182 10.11 5.55 12.19
C ALA A 182 10.34 6.95 11.59
N THR A 183 9.59 7.31 10.55
CA THR A 183 9.68 8.61 9.89
C THR A 183 8.38 9.44 9.97
N ASN A 184 8.42 10.64 9.41
CA ASN A 184 7.33 11.62 9.42
C ASN A 184 6.52 11.57 8.11
N ALA A 185 5.34 12.20 8.08
CA ALA A 185 4.41 12.11 6.96
C ALA A 185 4.99 12.61 5.63
N ILE A 186 5.77 13.70 5.64
CA ILE A 186 6.41 14.24 4.43
C ILE A 186 7.46 13.26 3.90
N ASP A 187 8.30 12.73 4.78
CA ASP A 187 9.34 11.78 4.40
C ASP A 187 8.75 10.44 3.95
N VAL A 188 7.63 9.97 4.54
CA VAL A 188 6.87 8.83 4.01
C VAL A 188 6.47 9.11 2.56
N ALA A 189 5.89 10.28 2.25
CA ALA A 189 5.44 10.60 0.90
C ALA A 189 6.57 10.60 -0.14
N VAL A 190 7.78 10.95 0.27
CA VAL A 190 8.96 10.91 -0.62
C VAL A 190 9.54 9.50 -0.69
N GLY A 191 9.67 8.81 0.44
CA GLY A 191 10.31 7.50 0.53
C GLY A 191 9.47 6.38 -0.06
N LEU A 192 8.18 6.31 0.29
CA LEU A 192 7.29 5.23 -0.12
C LEU A 192 6.70 5.47 -1.52
N PRO A 193 5.69 6.34 -1.75
CA PRO A 193 5.01 6.37 -3.03
C PRO A 193 5.86 6.94 -4.17
N TYR A 194 6.74 7.90 -3.88
CA TYR A 194 7.64 8.46 -4.89
C TYR A 194 8.88 7.57 -5.14
N ALA A 195 9.73 7.36 -4.14
CA ALA A 195 11.01 6.68 -4.38
C ALA A 195 10.85 5.16 -4.53
N PHE A 196 10.16 4.49 -3.62
CA PHE A 196 10.07 3.02 -3.63
C PHE A 196 9.01 2.51 -4.61
N GLU A 197 7.78 3.02 -4.55
CA GLU A 197 6.70 2.50 -5.37
C GLU A 197 6.82 2.91 -6.83
N THR A 198 6.87 4.22 -7.08
CA THR A 198 7.01 4.74 -8.44
C THR A 198 8.39 4.41 -9.04
N GLY A 199 9.45 4.46 -8.22
CA GLY A 199 10.81 4.20 -8.67
C GLY A 199 11.15 2.72 -8.89
N PHE A 200 10.53 1.79 -8.13
CA PHE A 200 10.86 0.37 -8.19
C PHE A 200 9.65 -0.54 -8.35
N THR A 201 8.72 -0.56 -7.38
CA THR A 201 7.75 -1.66 -7.30
C THR A 201 6.77 -1.68 -8.46
N ASN A 202 6.35 -0.53 -8.97
CA ASN A 202 5.48 -0.44 -10.15
C ASN A 202 6.03 -1.22 -11.35
N LEU A 203 7.34 -1.09 -11.63
CA LEU A 203 7.98 -1.82 -12.72
C LEU A 203 8.27 -3.27 -12.34
N GLN A 204 8.67 -3.51 -11.08
CA GLN A 204 8.96 -4.85 -10.57
C GLN A 204 7.74 -5.78 -10.65
N PHE A 205 6.54 -5.32 -10.24
CA PHE A 205 5.33 -6.12 -10.29
C PHE A 205 4.86 -6.39 -11.72
N LEU A 206 5.04 -5.44 -12.66
CA LEU A 206 4.78 -5.68 -14.08
C LEU A 206 5.74 -6.73 -14.66
N GLY A 207 7.02 -6.63 -14.35
CA GLY A 207 8.04 -7.61 -14.77
C GLY A 207 7.75 -9.00 -14.20
N MET A 208 7.48 -9.09 -12.90
CA MET A 208 7.16 -10.36 -12.24
C MET A 208 5.89 -11.00 -12.79
N ALA A 209 4.84 -10.22 -13.09
CA ALA A 209 3.64 -10.73 -13.73
C ALA A 209 3.92 -11.25 -15.15
N ALA A 210 4.81 -10.59 -15.90
CA ALA A 210 5.25 -11.07 -17.22
C ALA A 210 6.03 -12.39 -17.12
N ASP A 211 6.95 -12.50 -16.17
CA ASP A 211 7.70 -13.73 -15.93
C ASP A 211 6.78 -14.88 -15.50
N ALA A 212 5.79 -14.60 -14.65
CA ALA A 212 4.80 -15.57 -14.18
C ALA A 212 3.95 -16.19 -15.30
N MET A 213 3.76 -15.50 -16.43
CA MET A 213 3.03 -16.03 -17.58
C MET A 213 3.85 -17.01 -18.42
N ASN A 214 5.18 -17.04 -18.25
CA ASN A 214 6.10 -17.81 -19.09
C ASN A 214 6.64 -19.08 -18.40
N VAL A 215 6.15 -19.40 -17.20
CA VAL A 215 6.57 -20.56 -16.40
C VAL A 215 5.50 -21.64 -16.27
#